data_AF-A0AAU0L4G7-F1
#
_entry.id   AF-A0AAU0L4G7-F1
#
_cell.length_a   1.000
_cell.length_b   1.000
_cell.length_c   1.000
_cell.angle_alpha   90.00
_cell.angle_beta   90.00
_cell.angle_gamma   90.00
#
_symmetry.space_group_name_H-M   'P 1'
#
loop_
_entity.id
_entity.type
_entity.pdbx_description
1 polymer ?
#
loop_
_entity_poly.entity_id
_entity_poly.type
_entity_poly.pdbx_seq_one_letter_code
_entity_poly.pdbx_strand_id
1 'polypeptide(L)'
;MDDEDGYEWCELIFAVALEKFKPSEYEIDNKLRFFALVLKLFVEVYKEQAIIEVKTVNVKFKFRSKSYTFWVFEIPDYEDHDLYLMYLKVQLSKFLIR
;
A
#
# COMPACT_ATOMS: atom_id res chain seq x y z
N MET A 1 -2.03 20.09 -19.17
CA MET A 1 -3.09 19.39 -18.43
C MET A 1 -2.99 17.96 -18.89
N ASP A 2 -2.17 17.15 -18.22
CA ASP A 2 -1.75 15.84 -18.75
C ASP A 2 -1.34 14.88 -17.63
N ASP A 3 -1.98 14.98 -16.45
CA ASP A 3 -1.66 14.16 -15.27
C ASP A 3 -2.89 13.41 -14.69
N GLU A 4 -4.05 13.40 -15.38
CA GLU A 4 -5.26 12.76 -14.83
C GLU A 4 -5.30 11.23 -15.04
N ASP A 5 -4.69 10.71 -16.11
CA ASP A 5 -4.67 9.25 -16.37
C ASP A 5 -3.67 8.47 -15.50
N GLY A 6 -2.72 9.16 -14.86
CA GLY A 6 -1.64 8.53 -14.10
C GLY A 6 -2.04 7.97 -12.74
N TYR A 7 -3.28 8.22 -12.29
CA TYR A 7 -3.70 7.96 -10.90
C TYR A 7 -4.83 6.95 -10.72
N GLU A 8 -5.52 6.56 -11.81
CA GLU A 8 -6.60 5.57 -11.77
C GLU A 8 -6.14 4.23 -11.15
N TRP A 9 -4.90 3.82 -11.38
CA TRP A 9 -4.40 2.53 -10.87
C TRP A 9 -4.34 2.47 -9.33
N CYS A 10 -4.07 3.59 -8.66
CA CYS A 10 -4.00 3.61 -7.19
C CYS A 10 -5.40 3.50 -6.58
N GLU A 11 -6.36 4.21 -7.18
CA GLU A 11 -7.78 4.15 -6.80
C GLU A 11 -8.37 2.75 -7.04
N LEU A 12 -8.03 2.12 -8.18
CA LEU A 12 -8.44 0.75 -8.48
C LEU A 12 -7.88 -0.26 -7.45
N ILE A 13 -6.59 -0.14 -7.10
CA ILE A 13 -6.00 -0.99 -6.05
C ILE A 13 -6.73 -0.77 -4.72
N PHE A 14 -7.00 0.48 -4.36
CA PHE A 14 -7.69 0.82 -3.12
C PHE A 14 -9.12 0.25 -3.08
N ALA A 15 -9.89 0.42 -4.16
CA ALA A 15 -11.24 -0.13 -4.28
C ALA A 15 -11.25 -1.66 -4.14
N VAL A 16 -10.36 -2.35 -4.85
CA VAL A 16 -10.22 -3.82 -4.73
C VAL A 16 -9.76 -4.23 -3.32
N ALA A 17 -8.93 -3.42 -2.66
CA ALA A 17 -8.54 -3.67 -1.28
C ALA A 17 -9.75 -3.56 -0.34
N LEU A 18 -10.58 -2.52 -0.49
CA LEU A 18 -11.81 -2.33 0.29
C LEU A 18 -12.76 -3.52 0.15
N GLU A 19 -12.99 -4.00 -1.06
CA GLU A 19 -13.87 -5.15 -1.31
C GLU A 19 -13.36 -6.45 -0.66
N LYS A 20 -12.04 -6.66 -0.68
CA LYS A 20 -11.41 -7.88 -0.15
C LYS A 20 -11.15 -7.82 1.36
N PHE A 21 -11.14 -6.63 1.94
CA PHE A 21 -10.72 -6.44 3.30
C PHE A 21 -11.77 -6.94 4.30
N LYS A 22 -11.30 -7.68 5.31
CA LYS A 22 -12.12 -8.20 6.39
C LYS A 22 -11.60 -7.65 7.72
N PRO A 23 -12.28 -6.64 8.30
CA PRO A 23 -11.84 -6.04 9.54
C PRO A 23 -11.95 -7.01 10.72
N SER A 24 -11.03 -6.86 11.67
CA SER A 24 -11.05 -7.44 13.02
C SER A 24 -11.53 -6.40 14.03
N GLU A 25 -11.58 -6.78 15.31
CA GLU A 25 -11.93 -5.87 16.42
C GLU A 25 -10.86 -4.82 16.73
N TYR A 26 -9.61 -5.04 16.28
CA TYR A 26 -8.48 -4.16 16.60
C TYR A 26 -8.23 -3.17 15.46
N GLU A 27 -8.48 -1.90 15.72
CA GLU A 27 -8.36 -0.84 14.70
C GLU A 27 -6.94 -0.72 14.13
N ILE A 28 -5.91 -0.80 14.98
CA ILE A 28 -4.51 -0.72 14.53
C ILE A 28 -4.14 -1.92 13.64
N ASP A 29 -4.61 -3.12 13.98
CA ASP A 29 -4.45 -4.33 13.16
C ASP A 29 -5.12 -4.13 11.81
N ASN A 30 -6.32 -3.52 11.79
CA ASN A 30 -7.04 -3.25 10.57
C ASN A 30 -6.27 -2.33 9.63
N LYS A 31 -5.76 -1.21 10.15
CA LYS A 31 -4.96 -0.24 9.39
C LYS A 31 -3.73 -0.91 8.76
N LEU A 32 -3.00 -1.68 9.56
CA LEU A 32 -1.79 -2.38 9.11
C LEU A 32 -2.08 -3.46 8.06
N ARG A 33 -3.11 -4.29 8.29
CA ARG A 33 -3.49 -5.35 7.36
C ARG A 33 -4.10 -4.81 6.08
N PHE A 34 -4.85 -3.72 6.15
CA PHE A 34 -5.38 -3.05 4.98
C PHE A 34 -4.24 -2.52 4.11
N PHE A 35 -3.27 -1.82 4.71
CA PHE A 35 -2.11 -1.33 3.98
C PHE A 35 -1.26 -2.48 3.38
N ALA A 36 -1.08 -3.57 4.11
CA ALA A 36 -0.40 -4.76 3.60
C ALA A 36 -1.14 -5.39 2.41
N LEU A 37 -2.48 -5.39 2.42
CA LEU A 37 -3.29 -5.84 1.29
C LEU A 37 -3.10 -4.93 0.06
N VAL A 38 -3.06 -3.61 0.26
CA VAL A 38 -2.75 -2.64 -0.81
C VAL A 38 -1.38 -2.93 -1.43
N LEU A 39 -0.33 -3.12 -0.60
CA LEU A 39 1.01 -3.50 -1.10
C LEU A 39 1.00 -4.81 -1.88
N LYS A 40 0.23 -5.81 -1.41
CA LYS A 40 0.11 -7.10 -2.09
C LYS A 40 -0.52 -6.94 -3.48
N LEU A 41 -1.64 -6.21 -3.58
CA LEU A 41 -2.32 -5.95 -4.84
C LEU A 41 -1.43 -5.16 -5.81
N PHE A 42 -0.68 -4.19 -5.30
CA PHE A 42 0.32 -3.47 -6.08
C PHE A 42 1.36 -4.42 -6.70
N VAL A 43 1.93 -5.32 -5.89
CA VAL A 43 2.90 -6.31 -6.39
C VAL A 43 2.30 -7.22 -7.47
N GLU A 44 1.04 -7.63 -7.30
CA GLU A 44 0.30 -8.45 -8.27
C GLU A 44 0.09 -7.72 -9.61
N VAL A 45 -0.34 -6.44 -9.57
CA VAL A 45 -0.55 -5.60 -10.77
C VAL A 45 0.73 -5.50 -11.59
N TYR A 46 1.87 -5.29 -10.92
CA TYR A 46 3.16 -5.12 -11.58
C TYR A 46 3.91 -6.43 -11.84
N LYS A 47 3.34 -7.58 -11.49
CA LYS A 47 3.91 -8.94 -11.67
C LYS A 47 5.29 -9.12 -11.06
N GLU A 48 5.47 -8.64 -9.84
CA GLU A 48 6.76 -8.66 -9.14
C GLU A 48 6.82 -9.62 -7.97
N GLN A 49 8.03 -9.78 -7.43
CA GLN A 49 8.25 -10.49 -6.17
C GLN A 49 8.42 -9.51 -5.01
N ALA A 50 7.76 -9.83 -3.90
CA ALA A 50 7.86 -9.06 -2.67
C ALA A 50 7.75 -9.94 -1.42
N ILE A 51 8.30 -9.43 -0.32
CA ILE A 51 8.06 -9.91 1.04
C ILE A 51 7.33 -8.80 1.79
N ILE A 52 6.14 -9.12 2.31
CA ILE A 52 5.34 -8.21 3.14
C ILE A 52 5.22 -8.87 4.51
N GLU A 53 5.64 -8.16 5.55
CA GLU A 53 5.55 -8.61 6.93
C GLU A 53 4.82 -7.56 7.76
N VAL A 54 3.67 -7.94 8.31
CA VAL A 54 2.90 -7.10 9.24
C VAL A 54 3.45 -7.32 10.64
N LYS A 55 3.97 -6.26 11.26
CA LYS A 55 4.39 -6.23 12.67
C LYS A 55 3.33 -5.55 13.52
N THR A 56 3.53 -5.51 14.83
CA THR A 56 2.58 -4.92 15.79
C THR A 56 2.23 -3.46 15.50
N VAL A 57 3.17 -2.68 14.95
CA VAL A 57 3.00 -1.23 14.75
C VAL A 57 3.42 -0.74 13.35
N ASN A 58 3.92 -1.62 12.50
CA ASN A 58 4.42 -1.24 11.18
C ASN A 58 4.28 -2.38 10.16
N VAL A 59 4.40 -2.01 8.88
CA VAL A 59 4.51 -2.97 7.79
C VAL A 59 5.91 -2.88 7.22
N LYS A 60 6.62 -4.02 7.19
CA LYS A 60 7.92 -4.17 6.55
C LYS A 60 7.72 -4.74 5.15
N PHE A 61 8.32 -4.09 4.16
CA PHE A 61 8.18 -4.44 2.76
C PHE A 61 9.54 -4.59 2.10
N LYS A 62 9.72 -5.63 1.30
CA LYS A 62 10.85 -5.78 0.36
C LYS A 62 10.27 -6.04 -1.02
N PHE A 63 10.70 -5.28 -2.02
CA PHE A 63 10.18 -5.25 -3.38
C PHE A 63 11.33 -5.19 -4.37
N ARG A 64 11.28 -5.97 -5.45
CA ARG A 64 12.18 -5.90 -6.62
C ARG A 64 13.69 -5.93 -6.35
N SER A 65 14.16 -6.16 -5.12
CA SER A 65 15.55 -5.83 -4.77
C SER A 65 16.45 -7.06 -4.63
N LYS A 66 17.53 -7.05 -5.42
CA LYS A 66 18.72 -7.90 -5.26
C LYS A 66 19.55 -7.52 -4.02
N SER A 67 19.28 -6.39 -3.38
CA SER A 67 19.91 -5.93 -2.13
C SER A 67 19.01 -6.17 -0.91
N TYR A 68 19.50 -5.85 0.29
CA TYR A 68 18.76 -5.90 1.56
C TYR A 68 17.98 -4.62 1.87
N THR A 69 17.45 -3.93 0.85
CA THR A 69 16.58 -2.77 1.09
C THR A 69 15.23 -3.22 1.61
N PHE A 70 14.82 -2.66 2.75
CA PHE A 70 13.49 -2.83 3.33
C PHE A 70 12.87 -1.46 3.57
N TRP A 71 11.60 -1.32 3.23
CA TRP A 71 10.80 -0.16 3.58
C TRP A 71 9.98 -0.47 4.82
N VAL A 72 9.92 0.48 5.74
CA VAL A 72 9.07 0.43 6.94
C VAL A 72 8.08 1.56 6.82
N PHE A 73 6.80 1.23 6.99
CA PHE A 73 5.70 2.19 6.89
C PHE A 73 5.06 2.42 8.26
N GLU A 74 4.97 3.68 8.63
CA GLU A 74 4.08 4.16 9.68
C GLU A 74 2.74 4.49 9.03
N ILE A 75 1.64 3.95 9.56
CA ILE A 75 0.32 4.15 8.99
C ILE A 75 -0.28 5.43 9.58
N PRO A 76 -0.59 6.43 8.75
CA PRO A 76 -1.18 7.67 9.24
C PRO A 76 -2.60 7.43 9.75
N ASP A 77 -2.98 8.24 10.73
CA ASP A 77 -4.34 8.23 11.29
C ASP A 77 -5.23 9.25 10.55
N TYR A 78 -5.46 8.99 9.26
CA TYR A 78 -6.35 9.83 8.45
C TYR A 78 -7.78 9.30 8.50
N GLU A 79 -8.70 10.15 8.93
CA GLU A 79 -10.14 9.92 8.76
C GLU A 79 -10.61 10.30 7.34
N ASP A 80 -9.86 11.17 6.67
CA ASP A 80 -10.15 11.64 5.32
C ASP A 80 -9.64 10.65 4.26
N HIS A 81 -10.57 10.21 3.41
CA HIS A 81 -10.32 9.26 2.33
C HIS A 81 -9.31 9.78 1.31
N ASP A 82 -9.41 11.04 0.91
CA ASP A 82 -8.58 11.62 -0.16
C ASP A 82 -7.15 11.84 0.32
N LEU A 83 -6.97 12.24 1.60
CA LEU A 83 -5.66 12.28 2.24
C LEU A 83 -5.00 10.90 2.30
N TYR A 84 -5.79 9.85 2.59
CA TYR A 84 -5.25 8.49 2.62
C TYR A 84 -4.87 7.99 1.21
N LEU A 85 -5.71 8.24 0.19
CA LEU A 85 -5.37 7.93 -1.20
C LEU A 85 -4.12 8.68 -1.66
N MET A 86 -4.00 9.96 -1.33
CA MET A 86 -2.82 10.77 -1.65
C MET A 86 -1.56 10.19 -0.98
N TYR A 87 -1.67 9.78 0.29
CA TYR A 87 -0.59 9.08 0.99
C TYR A 87 -0.20 7.78 0.27
N LEU A 88 -1.16 6.92 -0.07
CA LEU A 88 -0.90 5.67 -0.79
C LEU A 88 -0.17 5.93 -2.10
N LYS A 89 -0.66 6.89 -2.89
CA LYS A 89 -0.05 7.30 -4.15
C LYS A 89 1.40 7.72 -3.99
N VAL A 90 1.71 8.54 -2.97
CA VAL A 90 3.08 8.96 -2.68
C VAL A 90 3.96 7.76 -2.29
N GLN A 91 3.45 6.83 -1.48
CA GLN A 91 4.24 5.66 -1.07
C GLN A 91 4.48 4.68 -2.21
N LEU A 92 3.44 4.35 -2.97
CA LEU A 92 3.50 3.35 -4.03
C LEU A 92 4.31 3.84 -5.24
N SER A 93 4.22 5.14 -5.56
CA SER A 93 5.02 5.74 -6.64
C SER A 93 6.53 5.61 -6.43
N LYS A 94 7.00 5.52 -5.18
CA LYS A 94 8.43 5.30 -4.88
C LYS A 94 8.98 4.00 -5.46
N PHE A 95 8.12 3.03 -5.73
CA PHE A 95 8.50 1.72 -6.27
C PHE A 95 8.46 1.65 -7.81
N LEU A 96 7.91 2.70 -8.44
CA LEU A 96 7.80 2.80 -9.90
C LEU A 96 9.03 3.45 -10.52
N ILE A 97 9.80 4.21 -9.73
CA ILE A 97 11.05 4.81 -10.17
C ILE A 97 12.13 3.71 -10.21
N ARG A 98 12.68 3.48 -11.40
CA ARG A 98 13.73 2.49 -11.68
C ARG A 98 15.12 3.02 -11.37
#